data_AF-A0A964VQ70-F1
#
_entry.id   AF-A0A964VQ70-F1
#
_cell.length_a   1.000
_cell.length_b   1.000
_cell.length_c   1.000
_cell.angle_alpha   90.00
_cell.angle_beta   90.00
_cell.angle_gamma   90.00
#
_symmetry.space_group_name_H-M   'P 1'
#
loop_
_entity.id
_entity.type
_entity.pdbx_description
1 polymer ?
#
loop_
_entity_poly.entity_id
_entity_poly.type
_entity_poly.pdbx_seq_one_letter_code
_entity_poly.pdbx_strand_id
1 'polypeptide(L)'
;MTLFFAMMFAFRLVCSQTRDGQPLLPGSITANTAAVPLSRTTSPPAATNPIPELPTLHINEAVMVTVELDFGTRVPGIAEALRDVERQHTPDDGKGRVFAILDAYGGPSADGKKLHLSMHVSTEKPGVGRLVFRRTGEVLWSSRVVSGNATNMFSGKNLTILVDDGQGKTLMVDGSENPNSIMDARLRDGAQTVRGVWPDGAEREVTFLYSACGCPVKVRARRAGDLTVRASELPVIFHDDPAVVRVIERLMGWKRTP
;
A
#
# COMPACT_ATOMS: atom_id res chain seq x y z
N MET A 1 -34.24 2.09 -6.22
CA MET A 1 -32.95 2.30 -6.90
C MET A 1 -32.18 3.27 -6.02
N THR A 2 -31.35 2.74 -5.13
CA THR A 2 -30.75 3.51 -4.02
C THR A 2 -29.27 3.71 -4.34
N LEU A 3 -28.86 4.97 -4.58
CA LEU A 3 -27.47 5.33 -4.77
C LEU A 3 -26.69 5.03 -3.48
N PHE A 4 -25.67 4.18 -3.57
CA PHE A 4 -24.67 4.02 -2.52
C PHE A 4 -23.58 5.08 -2.71
N PHE A 5 -23.38 5.91 -1.70
CA PHE A 5 -22.26 6.85 -1.62
C PHE A 5 -21.05 6.09 -1.08
N ALA A 6 -20.02 5.88 -1.91
CA ALA A 6 -18.70 5.48 -1.44
C ALA A 6 -18.04 6.70 -0.78
N MET A 7 -17.91 6.68 0.55
CA MET A 7 -17.21 7.73 1.28
C MET A 7 -15.70 7.45 1.22
N MET A 8 -15.05 8.01 0.20
CA MET A 8 -13.63 7.82 -0.08
C MET A 8 -12.79 8.74 0.81
N PHE A 9 -12.16 8.21 1.87
CA PHE A 9 -11.12 8.92 2.61
C PHE A 9 -9.75 8.58 2.01
N ALA A 10 -9.26 9.42 1.09
CA ALA A 10 -7.88 9.36 0.63
C ALA A 10 -6.98 10.10 1.63
N PHE A 11 -6.42 9.38 2.61
CA PHE A 11 -5.33 9.92 3.41
C PHE A 11 -4.02 9.80 2.61
N ARG A 12 -3.42 10.94 2.25
CA ARG A 12 -2.03 10.99 1.80
C ARG A 12 -1.15 10.68 3.01
N LEU A 13 -0.58 9.47 3.05
CA LEU A 13 0.47 9.17 4.01
C LEU A 13 1.79 9.62 3.39
N VAL A 14 2.19 10.86 3.69
CA VAL A 14 3.56 11.30 3.41
C VAL A 14 4.44 10.62 4.46
N CYS A 15 5.23 9.61 4.07
CA CYS A 15 6.34 9.10 4.88
C CYS A 15 7.44 10.17 4.91
N SER A 16 7.17 11.27 5.61
CA SER A 16 8.14 12.28 5.98
C SER A 16 8.89 11.79 7.21
N GLN A 17 10.20 11.62 7.08
CA GLN A 17 11.07 11.58 8.25
C GLN A 17 10.91 12.91 9.00
N THR A 18 10.38 12.84 10.22
CA THR A 18 10.23 13.99 11.11
C THR A 18 11.59 14.60 11.44
N ARG A 19 11.78 15.87 11.11
CA ARG A 19 12.71 16.78 11.80
C ARG A 19 11.99 18.08 12.15
N ASP A 20 11.86 18.26 13.46
CA ASP A 20 11.81 19.50 14.24
C ASP A 20 10.75 20.58 13.94
N GLY A 21 9.74 20.58 14.82
CA GLY A 21 9.12 21.69 15.56
C GLY A 21 9.15 23.14 15.05
N GLN A 22 7.95 23.71 14.86
CA GLN A 22 7.53 24.95 15.54
C GLN A 22 6.00 25.18 15.43
N PRO A 23 5.36 25.91 16.37
CA PRO A 23 3.91 25.91 16.58
C PRO A 23 3.16 26.98 15.76
N LEU A 24 1.92 26.67 15.38
CA LEU A 24 0.98 27.60 14.73
C LEU A 24 0.01 28.21 15.76
N LEU A 25 -0.10 29.54 15.77
CA LEU A 25 -1.11 30.31 16.48
C LEU A 25 -2.42 30.44 15.65
N PRO A 26 -3.58 30.69 16.28
CA PRO A 26 -4.88 30.69 15.61
C PRO A 26 -5.36 32.10 15.22
N GLY A 27 -6.03 32.20 14.07
CA GLY A 27 -6.87 33.35 13.69
C GLY A 27 -7.71 32.94 12.47
N SER A 28 -9.01 32.75 12.59
CA SER A 28 -10.11 33.71 12.75
C SER A 28 -10.89 33.84 11.45
N ILE A 29 -12.18 33.52 11.56
CA ILE A 29 -13.20 33.44 10.53
C ILE A 29 -13.69 34.86 10.21
N THR A 30 -13.83 35.21 8.94
CA THR A 30 -14.71 36.32 8.55
C THR A 30 -15.48 35.97 7.28
N ALA A 31 -16.80 35.90 7.42
CA ALA A 31 -17.76 35.87 6.33
C ALA A 31 -17.87 37.24 5.66
N ASN A 32 -18.09 37.28 4.35
CA ASN A 32 -18.59 38.47 3.69
C ASN A 32 -19.70 38.12 2.70
N THR A 33 -20.87 38.67 2.99
CA THR A 33 -22.09 38.68 2.18
C THR A 33 -22.13 39.97 1.35
N ALA A 34 -22.39 39.85 0.04
CA ALA A 34 -23.03 40.82 -0.87
C ALA A 34 -22.67 40.42 -2.31
N ALA A 35 -23.46 40.62 -3.36
CA ALA A 35 -24.86 40.95 -3.61
C ALA A 35 -25.09 40.59 -5.10
N VAL A 36 -26.32 40.24 -5.45
CA VAL A 36 -26.71 39.85 -6.83
C VAL A 36 -26.97 41.09 -7.69
N PRO A 37 -26.54 41.10 -8.96
CA PRO A 37 -27.26 41.81 -10.02
C PRO A 37 -27.78 40.85 -11.09
N LEU A 38 -29.08 40.95 -11.38
CA LEU A 38 -29.72 40.37 -12.56
C LEU A 38 -29.13 40.98 -13.85
N SER A 39 -28.76 40.13 -14.81
CA SER A 39 -28.77 40.51 -16.23
C SER A 39 -28.88 39.30 -17.18
N ARG A 40 -29.97 39.36 -17.96
CA ARG A 40 -30.23 38.90 -19.34
C ARG A 40 -29.70 37.54 -19.82
N THR A 41 -30.69 36.72 -20.14
CA THR A 41 -30.66 35.48 -20.94
C THR A 41 -29.91 35.67 -22.27
N THR A 42 -28.76 35.00 -22.38
CA THR A 42 -28.21 34.51 -23.64
C THR A 42 -27.89 33.03 -23.44
N SER A 43 -28.44 32.18 -24.30
CA SER A 43 -28.29 30.73 -24.22
C SER A 43 -26.81 30.35 -24.31
N PRO A 44 -26.24 29.65 -23.31
CA PRO A 44 -24.85 29.19 -23.39
C PRO A 44 -24.73 28.08 -24.45
N PRO A 45 -23.61 28.01 -25.20
CA PRO A 45 -23.27 26.82 -25.97
C PRO A 45 -23.23 25.61 -25.03
N ALA A 46 -23.65 24.45 -25.54
CA ALA A 46 -23.72 23.20 -24.79
C ALA A 46 -22.47 23.02 -23.92
N ALA A 47 -22.68 23.04 -22.60
CA ALA A 47 -21.63 22.76 -21.63
C ALA A 47 -21.19 21.31 -21.84
N THR A 48 -20.03 21.13 -22.48
CA THR A 48 -19.25 19.92 -22.32
C THR A 48 -18.93 19.86 -20.84
N ASN A 49 -19.68 19.06 -20.08
CA ASN A 49 -19.39 18.84 -18.67
C ASN A 49 -17.90 18.49 -18.56
N PRO A 50 -17.10 19.25 -17.78
CA PRO A 50 -15.70 18.90 -17.60
C PRO A 50 -15.65 17.48 -17.05
N ILE A 51 -14.94 16.60 -17.77
CA ILE A 51 -14.62 15.26 -17.30
C ILE A 51 -13.99 15.45 -15.91
N PRO A 52 -14.50 14.80 -14.85
CA PRO A 52 -13.93 14.93 -13.52
C PRO A 52 -12.42 14.68 -13.60
N GLU A 53 -11.64 15.70 -13.26
CA GLU A 53 -10.18 15.61 -13.33
C GLU A 53 -9.71 14.52 -12.38
N LEU A 54 -8.93 13.56 -12.90
CA LEU A 54 -8.41 12.48 -12.08
C LEU A 54 -7.50 13.06 -10.99
N PRO A 55 -7.65 12.63 -9.72
CA PRO A 55 -6.71 13.00 -8.68
C PRO A 55 -5.27 12.69 -9.12
N THR A 56 -4.36 13.65 -8.94
CA THR A 56 -2.96 13.50 -9.33
C THR A 56 -2.11 13.03 -8.14
N LEU A 57 -1.25 12.05 -8.39
CA LEU A 57 -0.19 11.59 -7.47
C LEU A 57 1.16 11.67 -8.16
N HIS A 58 2.23 11.87 -7.40
CA HIS A 58 3.59 11.75 -7.94
C HIS A 58 4.06 10.30 -7.88
N ILE A 59 5.07 9.95 -8.66
CA ILE A 59 5.83 8.70 -8.47
C ILE A 59 6.41 8.63 -7.05
N ASN A 60 6.58 7.41 -6.52
CA ASN A 60 7.10 7.13 -5.18
C ASN A 60 6.22 7.70 -4.03
N GLU A 61 4.96 8.03 -4.31
CA GLU A 61 3.96 8.32 -3.28
C GLU A 61 3.16 7.05 -2.96
N ALA A 62 2.50 7.06 -1.80
CA ALA A 62 1.57 6.00 -1.45
C ALA A 62 0.27 6.56 -0.88
N VAL A 63 -0.80 5.80 -1.10
CA VAL A 63 -2.12 6.07 -0.55
C VAL A 63 -2.69 4.81 0.06
N MET A 64 -3.54 5.01 1.07
CA MET A 64 -4.38 3.96 1.60
C MET A 64 -5.75 3.99 0.94
N VAL A 65 -6.09 2.93 0.23
CA VAL A 65 -7.41 2.76 -0.39
C VAL A 65 -8.27 1.90 0.52
N THR A 66 -9.20 2.54 1.22
CA THR A 66 -10.15 1.87 2.12
C THR A 66 -11.54 1.82 1.52
N VAL A 67 -12.14 0.63 1.45
CA VAL A 67 -13.43 0.36 0.80
C VAL A 67 -14.24 -0.66 1.58
N GLU A 68 -15.55 -0.69 1.32
CA GLU A 68 -16.50 -1.68 1.83
C GLU A 68 -17.06 -2.49 0.66
N LEU A 69 -16.56 -3.69 0.43
CA LEU A 69 -16.91 -4.52 -0.73
C LEU A 69 -18.06 -5.49 -0.41
N ASP A 70 -19.08 -5.49 -1.25
CA ASP A 70 -20.20 -6.41 -1.15
C ASP A 70 -19.95 -7.67 -2.00
N PHE A 71 -19.84 -8.82 -1.32
CA PHE A 71 -19.68 -10.14 -1.93
C PHE A 71 -20.98 -10.96 -1.97
N GLY A 72 -22.10 -10.40 -1.53
CA GLY A 72 -23.39 -11.06 -1.45
C GLY A 72 -23.51 -11.94 -0.21
N THR A 73 -23.79 -13.23 -0.40
CA THR A 73 -24.18 -14.14 0.69
C THR A 73 -23.04 -14.61 1.59
N ARG A 74 -21.78 -14.45 1.15
CA ARG A 74 -20.59 -14.83 1.92
C ARG A 74 -19.54 -13.74 1.84
N VAL A 75 -19.06 -13.29 3.00
CA VAL A 75 -17.90 -12.40 3.09
C VAL A 75 -16.62 -13.25 3.00
N PRO A 76 -15.81 -13.11 1.94
CA PRO A 76 -14.56 -13.86 1.79
C PRO A 76 -13.46 -13.32 2.70
N GLY A 77 -12.37 -14.09 2.83
CA GLY A 77 -11.12 -13.56 3.40
C GLY A 77 -10.45 -12.57 2.47
N ILE A 78 -9.57 -11.73 2.99
CA ILE A 78 -8.91 -10.66 2.21
C ILE A 78 -8.16 -11.21 0.99
N ALA A 79 -7.34 -12.25 1.15
CA ALA A 79 -6.60 -12.86 0.05
C ALA A 79 -7.52 -13.36 -1.09
N GLU A 80 -8.70 -13.89 -0.75
CA GLU A 80 -9.70 -14.29 -1.73
C GLU A 80 -10.36 -13.08 -2.40
N ALA A 81 -10.77 -12.08 -1.61
CA ALA A 81 -11.41 -10.85 -2.10
C ALA A 81 -10.54 -10.09 -3.11
N LEU A 82 -9.23 -10.05 -2.85
CA LEU A 82 -8.26 -9.35 -3.67
C LEU A 82 -8.07 -9.95 -5.05
N ARG A 83 -8.43 -11.23 -5.25
CA ARG A 83 -8.50 -11.82 -6.58
C ARG A 83 -9.49 -11.06 -7.44
N ASP A 84 -10.58 -10.57 -6.85
CA ASP A 84 -11.62 -9.79 -7.51
C ASP A 84 -11.31 -8.30 -7.62
N VAL A 85 -10.14 -7.85 -7.15
CA VAL A 85 -9.64 -6.49 -7.38
C VAL A 85 -8.68 -6.51 -8.58
N GLU A 86 -9.14 -5.97 -9.70
CA GLU A 86 -8.34 -5.80 -10.90
C GLU A 86 -7.47 -4.54 -10.80
N ARG A 87 -6.21 -4.68 -11.20
CA ARG A 87 -5.27 -3.56 -11.34
C ARG A 87 -5.19 -3.21 -12.82
N GLN A 88 -5.61 -2.00 -13.17
CA GLN A 88 -5.51 -1.51 -14.55
C GLN A 88 -4.41 -0.45 -14.64
N HIS A 89 -3.58 -0.59 -15.66
CA HIS A 89 -2.43 0.28 -15.88
C HIS A 89 -2.44 0.83 -17.31
N THR A 90 -2.22 2.12 -17.44
CA THR A 90 -1.95 2.80 -18.71
C THR A 90 -0.69 3.65 -18.51
N PRO A 91 0.51 3.02 -18.52
CA PRO A 91 1.77 3.73 -18.34
C PRO A 91 2.05 4.64 -19.54
N ASP A 92 2.65 5.81 -19.30
CA ASP A 92 2.92 6.80 -20.35
C ASP A 92 3.92 6.28 -21.41
N ASP A 93 4.82 5.36 -21.03
CA ASP A 93 5.77 4.71 -21.93
C ASP A 93 5.25 3.40 -22.55
N GLY A 94 3.99 3.05 -22.27
CA GLY A 94 3.34 1.83 -22.75
C GLY A 94 3.86 0.53 -22.12
N LYS A 95 4.69 0.57 -21.07
CA LYS A 95 5.32 -0.62 -20.49
C LYS A 95 5.19 -0.72 -18.97
N GLY A 96 4.97 -1.93 -18.48
CA GLY A 96 4.99 -2.24 -17.05
C GLY A 96 3.75 -1.72 -16.30
N ARG A 97 3.89 -1.57 -14.98
CA ARG A 97 2.82 -1.14 -14.07
C ARG A 97 3.01 0.32 -13.64
N VAL A 98 1.89 0.99 -13.37
CA VAL A 98 1.86 2.39 -12.88
C VAL A 98 1.96 2.45 -11.36
N PHE A 99 1.49 1.41 -10.67
CA PHE A 99 1.47 1.28 -9.22
C PHE A 99 1.55 -0.20 -8.83
N ALA A 100 1.79 -0.46 -7.55
CA ALA A 100 1.69 -1.77 -6.93
C ALA A 100 0.88 -1.69 -5.63
N ILE A 101 0.12 -2.74 -5.32
CA ILE A 101 -0.41 -2.94 -3.98
C ILE A 101 0.65 -3.65 -3.15
N LEU A 102 1.03 -3.08 -2.01
CA LEU A 102 2.10 -3.60 -1.15
C LEU A 102 1.58 -4.59 -0.13
N ASP A 103 0.53 -4.18 0.56
CA ASP A 103 -0.09 -4.96 1.61
C ASP A 103 -1.57 -4.57 1.78
N ALA A 104 -2.33 -5.44 2.46
CA ALA A 104 -3.74 -5.21 2.72
C ALA A 104 -4.17 -5.74 4.08
N TYR A 105 -5.14 -5.03 4.65
CA TYR A 105 -5.74 -5.27 5.95
C TYR A 105 -7.26 -5.19 5.85
N GLY A 106 -7.94 -5.60 6.91
CA GLY A 106 -9.37 -5.50 7.04
C GLY A 106 -10.02 -6.76 7.61
N GLY A 107 -11.29 -6.93 7.31
CA GLY A 107 -12.12 -8.02 7.82
C GLY A 107 -13.59 -7.74 7.54
N PRO A 108 -14.50 -8.59 8.02
CA PRO A 108 -15.93 -8.31 7.92
C PRO A 108 -16.26 -6.93 8.49
N SER A 109 -17.16 -6.21 7.83
CA SER A 109 -17.75 -4.96 8.34
C SER A 109 -18.44 -5.19 9.69
N ALA A 110 -18.75 -4.12 10.42
CA ALA A 110 -19.37 -4.23 11.74
C ALA A 110 -20.71 -5.01 11.73
N ASP A 111 -21.46 -4.98 10.62
CA ASP A 111 -22.69 -5.75 10.42
C ASP A 111 -22.47 -7.14 9.80
N GLY A 112 -21.22 -7.49 9.47
CA GLY A 112 -20.81 -8.77 8.90
C GLY A 112 -21.26 -9.01 7.46
N LYS A 113 -21.80 -8.00 6.76
CA LYS A 113 -22.37 -8.16 5.41
C LYS A 113 -21.40 -7.81 4.29
N LYS A 114 -20.44 -6.93 4.55
CA LYS A 114 -19.44 -6.48 3.60
C LYS A 114 -18.05 -6.84 4.11
N LEU A 115 -17.08 -6.75 3.20
CA LEU A 115 -15.68 -6.79 3.55
C LEU A 115 -15.14 -5.37 3.64
N HIS A 116 -14.72 -4.96 4.83
CA HIS A 116 -13.87 -3.80 5.00
C HIS A 116 -12.46 -4.16 4.50
N LEU A 117 -11.96 -3.44 3.51
CA LEU A 117 -10.67 -3.71 2.88
C LEU A 117 -9.86 -2.41 2.76
N SER A 118 -8.65 -2.44 3.28
CA SER A 118 -7.67 -1.35 3.20
C SER A 118 -6.43 -1.85 2.45
N MET A 119 -6.06 -1.18 1.35
CA MET A 119 -4.94 -1.55 0.48
C MET A 119 -3.89 -0.43 0.41
N HIS A 120 -2.62 -0.73 0.71
CA HIS A 120 -1.51 0.20 0.49
C HIS A 120 -1.12 0.21 -0.99
N VAL A 121 -1.39 1.32 -1.68
CA VAL A 121 -1.06 1.51 -3.09
C VAL A 121 0.17 2.41 -3.21
N SER A 122 1.26 1.88 -3.77
CA SER A 122 2.50 2.62 -4.07
C SER A 122 2.56 2.97 -5.55
N THR A 123 2.72 4.25 -5.89
CA THR A 123 2.94 4.69 -7.28
C THR A 123 4.39 4.44 -7.69
N GLU A 124 4.59 3.98 -8.93
CA GLU A 124 5.91 3.58 -9.42
C GLU A 124 6.31 4.28 -10.72
N LYS A 125 5.37 4.49 -11.64
CA LYS A 125 5.64 5.05 -12.96
C LYS A 125 4.57 6.05 -13.39
N PRO A 126 4.91 7.06 -14.22
CA PRO A 126 3.93 7.94 -14.81
C PRO A 126 2.91 7.20 -15.68
N GLY A 127 1.66 7.64 -15.64
CA GLY A 127 0.54 7.05 -16.37
C GLY A 127 -0.77 7.13 -15.60
N VAL A 128 -1.77 6.35 -16.00
CA VAL A 128 -3.04 6.24 -15.29
C VAL A 128 -3.13 4.88 -14.61
N GLY A 129 -3.46 4.87 -13.33
CA GLY A 129 -3.67 3.66 -12.53
C GLY A 129 -5.10 3.58 -12.02
N ARG A 130 -5.68 2.37 -12.02
CA ARG A 130 -7.00 2.10 -11.41
C ARG A 130 -7.04 0.78 -10.66
N LEU A 131 -7.81 0.78 -9.57
CA LEU A 131 -8.30 -0.43 -8.91
C LEU A 131 -9.79 -0.57 -9.24
N VAL A 132 -10.18 -1.73 -9.75
CA VAL A 132 -11.57 -2.01 -10.16
C VAL A 132 -12.04 -3.29 -9.48
N PHE A 133 -13.22 -3.25 -8.86
CA PHE A 133 -13.86 -4.44 -8.32
C PHE A 133 -14.55 -5.20 -9.46
N ARG A 134 -13.97 -6.32 -9.90
CA ARG A 134 -14.41 -7.07 -11.09
C ARG A 134 -15.86 -7.51 -11.03
N ARG A 135 -16.38 -7.81 -9.84
CA ARG A 135 -17.73 -8.32 -9.65
C ARG A 135 -18.80 -7.30 -10.05
N THR A 136 -18.53 -6.02 -9.85
CA THR A 136 -19.50 -4.93 -10.07
C THR A 136 -19.06 -3.94 -11.14
N GLY A 137 -17.77 -3.93 -11.51
CA GLY A 137 -17.15 -2.90 -12.34
C GLY A 137 -16.87 -1.59 -11.60
N GLU A 138 -17.06 -1.54 -10.28
CA GLU A 138 -16.85 -0.34 -9.48
C GLU A 138 -15.37 0.05 -9.45
N VAL A 139 -15.09 1.32 -9.69
CA VAL A 139 -13.73 1.88 -9.57
C VAL A 139 -13.48 2.22 -8.11
N LEU A 140 -12.63 1.42 -7.45
CA LEU A 140 -12.27 1.58 -6.04
C LEU A 140 -11.27 2.73 -5.84
N TRP A 141 -10.41 2.96 -6.82
CA TRP A 141 -9.43 4.03 -6.84
C TRP A 141 -8.98 4.29 -8.28
N SER A 142 -8.71 5.56 -8.61
CA SER A 142 -8.16 5.97 -9.91
C SER A 142 -7.32 7.22 -9.73
N SER A 143 -6.15 7.27 -10.37
CA SER A 143 -5.28 8.44 -10.31
C SER A 143 -4.47 8.60 -11.58
N ARG A 144 -4.17 9.86 -11.93
CA ARG A 144 -3.08 10.20 -12.85
C ARG A 144 -1.80 10.25 -12.02
N VAL A 145 -0.85 9.37 -12.33
CA VAL A 145 0.50 9.41 -11.77
C VAL A 145 1.38 10.24 -12.69
N VAL A 146 2.05 11.24 -12.12
CA VAL A 146 2.98 12.12 -12.84
C VAL A 146 4.38 11.99 -12.27
N SER A 147 5.38 12.33 -13.05
CA SER A 147 6.73 12.51 -12.52
C SER A 147 6.72 13.62 -11.48
N GLY A 148 7.26 13.35 -10.29
CA GLY A 148 7.59 14.39 -9.33
C GLY A 148 9.00 14.94 -9.57
N ASN A 149 9.46 15.82 -8.68
CA ASN A 149 10.85 16.30 -8.67
C ASN A 149 11.85 15.22 -8.19
N ALA A 150 11.37 14.03 -7.82
CA ALA A 150 12.21 12.93 -7.37
C ALA A 150 12.91 12.27 -8.58
N THR A 151 14.24 12.33 -8.61
CA THR A 151 15.09 11.76 -9.67
C THR A 151 15.29 10.25 -9.56
N ASN A 152 14.91 9.65 -8.44
CA ASN A 152 15.06 8.21 -8.22
C ASN A 152 13.89 7.46 -8.85
N MET A 153 14.08 7.02 -10.10
CA MET A 153 13.23 5.98 -10.67
C MET A 153 13.47 4.68 -9.91
N PHE A 154 12.43 4.16 -9.26
CA PHE A 154 12.46 2.86 -8.63
C PHE A 154 12.77 1.79 -9.69
N SER A 155 13.89 1.09 -9.55
CA SER A 155 14.34 0.07 -10.52
C SER A 155 13.74 -1.33 -10.26
N GLY A 156 12.86 -1.46 -9.26
CA GLY A 156 12.09 -2.70 -9.04
C GLY A 156 12.84 -3.83 -8.34
N LYS A 157 14.01 -3.61 -7.70
CA LYS A 157 14.90 -4.73 -7.35
C LYS A 157 15.59 -4.71 -5.98
N ASN A 158 15.27 -3.77 -5.10
CA ASN A 158 15.94 -3.69 -3.80
C ASN A 158 14.99 -4.12 -2.68
N LEU A 159 15.10 -5.39 -2.25
CA LEU A 159 14.49 -5.87 -1.01
C LEU A 159 15.42 -5.56 0.15
N THR A 160 14.96 -4.74 1.10
CA THR A 160 15.57 -4.59 2.43
C THR A 160 14.72 -5.34 3.44
N ILE A 161 15.36 -6.18 4.25
CA ILE A 161 14.71 -6.90 5.35
C ILE A 161 15.28 -6.38 6.65
N LEU A 162 14.39 -6.04 7.57
CA LEU A 162 14.74 -5.66 8.93
C LEU A 162 14.06 -6.61 9.92
N VAL A 163 14.77 -6.96 10.99
CA VAL A 163 14.30 -7.88 12.02
C VAL A 163 14.43 -7.21 13.39
N ASP A 164 13.37 -7.25 14.19
CA ASP A 164 13.41 -6.84 15.59
C ASP A 164 14.28 -7.81 16.42
N ASP A 165 15.10 -7.28 17.33
CA ASP A 165 15.95 -8.08 18.22
C ASP A 165 15.25 -8.52 19.52
N GLY A 166 14.04 -8.03 19.78
CA GLY A 166 13.28 -8.23 21.01
C GLY A 166 13.64 -7.27 22.13
N GLN A 167 14.58 -6.35 21.89
CA GLN A 167 14.93 -5.22 22.77
C GLN A 167 14.42 -3.89 22.20
N GLY A 168 13.61 -3.94 21.14
CA GLY A 168 13.08 -2.77 20.44
C GLY A 168 14.04 -2.17 19.43
N LYS A 169 15.15 -2.84 19.11
CA LYS A 169 16.07 -2.42 18.05
C LYS A 169 15.79 -3.24 16.79
N THR A 170 15.77 -2.52 15.68
CA THR A 170 15.61 -3.10 14.35
C THR A 170 16.98 -3.31 13.71
N LEU A 171 17.25 -4.54 13.26
CA LEU A 171 18.52 -4.96 12.69
C LEU A 171 18.36 -5.27 11.20
N MET A 172 19.25 -4.77 10.37
CA MET A 172 19.21 -5.01 8.93
C MET A 172 19.85 -6.36 8.58
N VAL A 173 19.13 -7.16 7.79
CA VAL A 173 19.64 -8.45 7.28
C VAL A 173 20.55 -8.19 6.08
N ASP A 174 21.72 -8.84 6.09
CA ASP A 174 22.63 -8.90 4.96
C ASP A 174 22.30 -10.13 4.08
N GLY A 175 21.75 -9.86 2.90
CA GLY A 175 21.41 -10.87 1.91
C GLY A 175 22.52 -11.16 0.89
N SER A 176 23.70 -10.55 1.01
CA SER A 176 24.78 -10.62 0.01
C SER A 176 25.30 -12.04 -0.24
N GLU A 177 25.28 -12.91 0.78
CA GLU A 177 25.66 -14.33 0.67
C GLU A 177 24.55 -15.23 0.08
N ASN A 178 23.41 -14.65 -0.32
CA ASN A 178 22.24 -15.36 -0.87
C ASN A 178 21.81 -16.59 -0.03
N PRO A 179 21.53 -16.41 1.28
CA PRO A 179 21.22 -17.53 2.16
C PRO A 179 19.92 -18.24 1.75
N ASN A 180 19.81 -19.53 2.08
CA ASN A 180 18.60 -20.32 1.80
C ASN A 180 17.49 -20.09 2.84
N SER A 181 17.85 -19.65 4.04
CA SER A 181 16.93 -19.25 5.12
C SER A 181 17.36 -17.91 5.69
N ILE A 182 16.39 -17.12 6.17
CA ILE A 182 16.65 -15.90 6.93
C ILE A 182 17.46 -16.19 8.19
N MET A 183 17.33 -17.38 8.79
CA MET A 183 18.04 -17.75 10.02
C MET A 183 19.56 -17.84 9.82
N ASP A 184 20.00 -18.16 8.61
CA ASP A 184 21.41 -18.29 8.26
C ASP A 184 21.99 -16.97 7.73
N ALA A 185 21.14 -15.96 7.51
CA ALA A 185 21.57 -14.66 7.06
C ALA A 185 22.35 -13.92 8.16
N ARG A 186 23.39 -13.19 7.76
CA ARG A 186 24.14 -12.29 8.62
C ARG A 186 23.34 -11.01 8.87
N LEU A 187 23.68 -10.31 9.94
CA LEU A 187 23.23 -8.95 10.18
C LEU A 187 24.26 -7.97 9.64
N ARG A 188 23.80 -6.91 8.97
CA ARG A 188 24.69 -5.96 8.25
C ARG A 188 25.73 -5.30 9.15
N ASP A 189 25.34 -4.95 10.37
CA ASP A 189 26.16 -4.15 11.29
C ASP A 189 26.85 -5.00 12.38
N GLY A 190 26.95 -6.32 12.21
CA GLY A 190 27.53 -7.20 13.22
C GLY A 190 28.00 -8.56 12.71
N ALA A 191 28.70 -9.31 13.58
CA ALA A 191 29.14 -10.67 13.29
C ALA A 191 28.05 -11.74 13.56
N GLN A 192 26.91 -11.33 14.09
CA GLN A 192 25.81 -12.21 14.45
C GLN A 192 24.95 -12.58 13.22
N THR A 193 24.35 -13.76 13.27
CA THR A 193 23.29 -14.16 12.35
C THR A 193 21.93 -13.82 12.94
N VAL A 194 20.89 -13.80 12.08
CA VAL A 194 19.50 -13.64 12.53
C VAL A 194 19.15 -14.71 13.58
N ARG A 195 19.60 -15.95 13.40
CA ARG A 195 19.44 -17.04 14.38
C ARG A 195 19.96 -16.71 15.77
N GLY A 196 21.05 -15.95 15.87
CA GLY A 196 21.66 -15.56 17.15
C GLY A 196 20.84 -14.55 17.95
N VAL A 197 20.02 -13.74 17.28
CA VAL A 197 19.20 -12.68 17.90
C VAL A 197 17.71 -13.03 17.97
N TRP A 198 17.30 -14.11 17.31
CA TRP A 198 15.92 -14.57 17.26
C TRP A 198 15.81 -15.99 17.83
N PRO A 199 15.55 -16.15 19.14
CA PRO A 199 15.41 -17.46 19.76
C PRO A 199 14.28 -18.31 19.15
N ASP A 200 14.43 -19.63 19.21
CA ASP A 200 13.39 -20.53 18.70
C ASP A 200 12.08 -20.39 19.50
N GLY A 201 10.94 -20.48 18.81
CA GLY A 201 9.61 -20.21 19.37
C GLY A 201 9.30 -18.74 19.68
N ALA A 202 10.28 -17.83 19.61
CA ALA A 202 10.04 -16.41 19.85
C ALA A 202 9.37 -15.74 18.64
N GLU A 203 8.50 -14.78 18.91
CA GLU A 203 7.92 -13.90 17.89
C GLU A 203 8.77 -12.64 17.71
N ARG A 204 8.89 -12.19 16.46
CA ARG A 204 9.54 -10.93 16.08
C ARG A 204 8.74 -10.21 15.00
N GLU A 205 8.87 -8.89 15.00
CA GLU A 205 8.49 -8.08 13.84
C GLU A 205 9.57 -8.20 12.77
N VAL A 206 9.13 -8.50 11.55
CA VAL A 206 9.97 -8.45 10.35
C VAL A 206 9.40 -7.36 9.46
N THR A 207 10.26 -6.48 8.98
CA THR A 207 9.89 -5.38 8.08
C THR A 207 10.51 -5.60 6.72
N PHE A 208 9.70 -5.53 5.67
CA PHE A 208 10.15 -5.57 4.28
C PHE A 208 9.99 -4.20 3.64
N LEU A 209 11.04 -3.69 3.01
CA LEU A 209 11.00 -2.51 2.16
C LEU A 209 11.39 -2.95 0.75
N TYR A 210 10.42 -2.89 -0.17
CA TYR A 210 10.59 -3.34 -1.55
C TYR A 210 9.76 -2.54 -2.55
N SER A 211 9.22 -1.40 -2.11
CA SER A 211 8.32 -0.56 -2.89
C SER A 211 9.00 0.73 -3.34
N ALA A 212 8.46 1.33 -4.39
CA ALA A 212 8.91 2.63 -4.89
C ALA A 212 8.76 3.75 -3.85
N CYS A 213 7.66 3.73 -3.06
CA CYS A 213 7.46 4.71 -1.99
C CYS A 213 8.34 4.49 -0.75
N GLY A 214 9.05 3.35 -0.67
CA GLY A 214 9.83 2.99 0.53
C GLY A 214 8.98 2.63 1.76
N CYS A 215 7.67 2.46 1.57
CA CYS A 215 6.74 2.17 2.67
C CYS A 215 7.03 0.78 3.25
N PRO A 216 7.18 0.66 4.60
CA PRO A 216 7.49 -0.61 5.24
C PRO A 216 6.27 -1.52 5.29
N VAL A 217 6.45 -2.79 4.91
CA VAL A 217 5.47 -3.85 5.15
C VAL A 217 5.91 -4.65 6.37
N LYS A 218 5.14 -4.56 7.46
CA LYS A 218 5.47 -5.15 8.75
C LYS A 218 4.64 -6.40 9.00
N VAL A 219 5.30 -7.47 9.42
CA VAL A 219 4.66 -8.74 9.76
C VAL A 219 5.20 -9.25 11.09
N ARG A 220 4.36 -9.96 11.83
CA ARG A 220 4.82 -10.77 12.95
C ARG A 220 5.04 -12.20 12.49
N ALA A 221 6.20 -12.73 12.85
CA ALA A 221 6.57 -14.11 12.56
C ALA A 221 7.12 -14.76 13.83
N ARG A 222 6.85 -16.05 13.99
CA ARG A 222 7.43 -16.90 15.02
C ARG A 222 8.53 -17.75 14.40
N ARG A 223 9.68 -17.85 15.05
CA ARG A 223 10.71 -18.81 14.64
C ARG A 223 10.25 -20.24 14.92
N ALA A 224 10.49 -21.12 13.95
CA ALA A 224 10.22 -22.55 14.05
C ALA A 224 11.42 -23.33 13.48
N GLY A 225 12.40 -23.62 14.33
CA GLY A 225 13.65 -24.25 13.96
C GLY A 225 14.50 -23.36 13.04
N ASP A 226 14.62 -23.78 11.78
CA ASP A 226 15.39 -23.08 10.73
C ASP A 226 14.54 -22.14 9.89
N LEU A 227 13.23 -22.14 10.07
CA LEU A 227 12.28 -21.33 9.30
C LEU A 227 11.47 -20.43 10.23
N THR A 228 10.49 -19.74 9.65
CA THR A 228 9.51 -18.96 10.39
C THR A 228 8.10 -19.34 9.97
N VAL A 229 7.15 -19.08 10.87
CA VAL A 229 5.72 -19.18 10.59
C VAL A 229 5.10 -17.82 10.87
N ARG A 230 4.18 -17.37 10.02
CA ARG A 230 3.45 -16.12 10.26
C ARG A 230 2.64 -16.25 11.56
N ALA A 231 2.77 -15.27 12.45
CA ALA A 231 1.99 -15.21 13.69
C ALA A 231 0.59 -14.62 13.46
N SER A 232 0.40 -13.97 12.31
CA SER A 232 -0.88 -13.41 11.86
C SER A 232 -1.01 -13.57 10.35
N GLU A 233 -2.25 -13.78 9.88
CA GLU A 233 -2.59 -13.76 8.46
C GLU A 233 -2.46 -12.35 7.84
N LEU A 234 -2.48 -11.31 8.68
CA LEU A 234 -2.35 -9.91 8.27
C LEU A 234 -0.97 -9.31 8.57
N PRO A 235 -0.53 -8.32 7.76
CA PRO A 235 -1.08 -7.97 6.45
C PRO A 235 -1.00 -9.10 5.42
N VAL A 236 -1.87 -9.11 4.42
CA VAL A 236 -1.62 -9.94 3.22
C VAL A 236 -0.55 -9.24 2.38
N ILE A 237 0.60 -9.89 2.18
CA ILE A 237 1.69 -9.40 1.30
C ILE A 237 1.38 -9.79 -0.15
N PHE A 238 1.61 -8.89 -1.11
CA PHE A 238 1.21 -9.08 -2.50
C PHE A 238 2.31 -9.42 -3.48
N HIS A 239 1.92 -10.21 -4.49
CA HIS A 239 2.74 -10.65 -5.62
C HIS A 239 2.87 -9.63 -6.76
N ASP A 240 2.48 -8.36 -6.56
CA ASP A 240 2.64 -7.35 -7.60
C ASP A 240 4.12 -7.23 -8.00
N ASP A 241 5.05 -7.54 -7.08
CA ASP A 241 6.44 -7.91 -7.36
C ASP A 241 6.72 -9.40 -7.07
N PRO A 242 6.49 -10.31 -8.05
CA PRO A 242 6.60 -11.74 -7.80
C PRO A 242 8.05 -12.19 -7.59
N ALA A 243 9.05 -11.39 -7.99
CA ALA A 243 10.45 -11.72 -7.77
C ALA A 243 10.84 -11.48 -6.31
N VAL A 244 10.46 -10.34 -5.74
CA VAL A 244 10.67 -10.04 -4.32
C VAL A 244 9.92 -11.02 -3.44
N VAL A 245 8.64 -11.31 -3.73
CA VAL A 245 7.86 -12.23 -2.89
C VAL A 245 8.47 -13.63 -2.87
N ARG A 246 9.00 -14.13 -3.99
CA ARG A 246 9.71 -15.42 -3.99
C ARG A 246 10.94 -15.44 -3.09
N VAL A 247 11.68 -14.33 -3.04
CA VAL A 247 12.83 -14.21 -2.13
C VAL A 247 12.36 -14.22 -0.68
N ILE A 248 11.30 -13.48 -0.35
CA ILE A 248 10.69 -13.46 0.99
C ILE A 248 10.21 -14.87 1.37
N GLU A 249 9.41 -15.52 0.52
CA GLU A 249 8.86 -16.86 0.78
C GLU A 249 9.97 -17.89 1.01
N ARG A 250 11.02 -17.88 0.19
CA ARG A 250 12.18 -18.77 0.36
C ARG A 250 12.89 -18.50 1.69
N LEU A 251 13.29 -17.25 1.94
CA LEU A 251 14.05 -16.90 3.14
C LEU A 251 13.25 -17.19 4.41
N MET A 252 11.96 -16.87 4.41
CA MET A 252 11.11 -17.05 5.58
C MET A 252 10.63 -18.49 5.77
N GLY A 253 10.72 -19.33 4.73
CA GLY A 253 10.17 -20.69 4.73
C GLY A 253 8.66 -20.73 4.61
N TRP A 254 8.04 -19.72 4.02
CA TRP A 254 6.59 -19.61 3.94
C TRP A 254 6.06 -20.33 2.71
N LYS A 255 4.92 -21.00 2.89
CA LYS A 255 4.17 -21.55 1.76
C LYS A 255 3.64 -20.39 0.92
N ARG A 256 3.62 -20.62 -0.40
CA ARG A 256 3.09 -19.66 -1.37
C ARG A 256 1.65 -19.32 -1.02
N THR A 257 1.39 -18.06 -0.69
CA THR A 257 0.01 -17.59 -0.49
C THR A 257 -0.65 -17.51 -1.88
N PRO A 258 -1.74 -18.27 -2.13
CA PRO A 258 -2.29 -18.45 -3.47
C PRO A 258 -3.03 -17.23 -4.03
#